data_AF-A0A9J6F2I6-F1
#
_entry.id   AF-A0A9J6F2I6-F1
#
_cell.length_a   1.000
_cell.length_b   1.000
_cell.length_c   1.000
_cell.angle_alpha   90.00
_cell.angle_beta   90.00
_cell.angle_gamma   90.00
#
_symmetry.space_group_name_H-M   'P 1'
#
loop_
_entity.id
_entity.type
_entity.pdbx_description
1 polymer ?
#
loop_
_entity_poly.entity_id
_entity_poly.type
_entity_poly.pdbx_seq_one_letter_code
_entity_poly.pdbx_strand_id
1 'polypeptide(L)'
;MARLAQGRDSGAVTMILRQLQPAWLIASILCGSPGTSPPGSEQAGPFKECKWAARTSAAQHMVYGSAVWLSKWSQDGDVSQRHFYITGYALFLASYVVFNFVFWSIFVVGTLRAAIWFHQQLLNGIMRSPLSFFDTTPMGRIINRFSRDVESVDKEIPINANMTMCNIVWGMQLLILICIMSPYFTIVVVMAVLLFASVTIVSLPAFRQVQRLRSVTRSPILTHISESIAGVVSVRAFGVTKQFINALERCVDVNINCCYHSISLDWKHIICQSSARGVSTSTVFGDAQDNAWRAEAHVTSANGGSSFGCPTFPEHGPIEGSCELWLQPGQHTC
;
A
#
# COMPACT_ATOMS: atom_id res chain seq x y z
N MET A 1 41.95 10.64 28.49
CA MET A 1 41.25 9.83 27.46
C MET A 1 39.79 9.49 27.78
N ALA A 2 39.30 9.64 29.02
CA ALA A 2 37.89 9.36 29.38
C ALA A 2 36.93 10.59 29.40
N ARG A 3 37.40 11.79 29.07
CA ARG A 3 36.56 13.02 29.03
C ARG A 3 36.13 13.46 27.62
N LEU A 4 36.51 12.74 26.57
CA LEU A 4 36.17 13.09 25.18
C LEU A 4 35.01 12.27 24.58
N ALA A 5 34.55 11.20 25.24
CA ALA A 5 33.44 10.38 24.75
C ALA A 5 32.06 10.97 25.12
N GLN A 6 31.94 11.66 26.26
CA GLN A 6 30.66 12.13 26.78
C GLN A 6 30.09 13.36 26.03
N GLY A 7 30.92 14.05 25.25
CA GLY A 7 30.50 15.19 24.41
C GLY A 7 29.91 14.81 23.05
N ARG A 8 30.10 13.56 22.58
CA ARG A 8 29.68 13.12 21.24
C ARG A 8 28.22 12.64 21.20
N ASP A 9 27.72 12.08 22.31
CA ASP A 9 26.38 11.46 22.37
C ASP A 9 25.23 12.47 22.50
N SER A 10 25.49 13.61 23.16
CA SER A 10 24.52 14.74 23.21
C SER A 10 24.33 15.38 21.83
N GLY A 11 25.36 15.32 20.98
CA GLY A 11 25.33 15.77 19.59
C GLY A 11 24.49 14.85 18.70
N ALA A 12 24.51 13.54 18.92
CA ALA A 12 23.74 12.59 18.10
C ALA A 12 22.22 12.68 18.36
N VAL A 13 21.79 12.83 19.62
CA VAL A 13 20.38 12.99 19.96
C VAL A 13 19.84 14.34 19.47
N THR A 14 20.62 15.42 19.63
CA THR A 14 20.25 16.73 19.07
C THR A 14 20.30 16.74 17.54
N MET A 15 21.21 16.00 16.90
CA MET A 15 21.29 15.82 15.45
C MET A 15 20.12 14.99 14.89
N ILE A 16 19.65 13.96 15.60
CA ILE A 16 18.43 13.19 15.25
C ILE A 16 17.17 14.03 15.44
N LEU A 17 17.09 14.83 16.52
CA LEU A 17 16.00 15.79 16.72
C LEU A 17 16.04 16.93 15.66
N ARG A 18 17.22 17.33 15.18
CA ARG A 18 17.41 18.26 14.05
C ARG A 18 17.05 17.63 12.70
N GLN A 19 17.29 16.33 12.51
CA GLN A 19 16.91 15.54 11.33
C GLN A 19 15.40 15.31 11.23
N LEU A 20 14.65 15.49 12.32
CA LEU A 20 13.18 15.51 12.33
C LEU A 20 12.60 16.89 11.94
N GLN A 21 13.38 17.98 11.98
CA GLN A 21 12.93 19.32 11.56
C GLN A 21 12.64 19.50 10.05
N PRO A 22 13.35 18.87 9.08
CA PRO A 22 13.02 19.02 7.67
C PRO A 22 11.65 18.42 7.28
N ALA A 23 11.05 17.56 8.11
CA ALA A 23 9.72 17.01 7.86
C ALA A 23 8.60 18.08 7.87
N TRP A 24 8.75 19.13 8.69
CA TRP A 24 7.83 20.28 8.67
C TRP A 24 8.06 21.15 7.43
N LEU A 25 9.32 21.21 6.96
CA LEU A 25 9.69 21.94 5.75
C LEU A 25 9.13 21.26 4.48
N ILE A 26 9.19 19.93 4.39
CA ILE A 26 8.62 19.16 3.27
C ILE A 26 7.08 19.25 3.28
N ALA A 27 6.44 19.24 4.45
CA ALA A 27 5.00 19.50 4.58
C ALA A 27 4.62 20.93 4.15
N SER A 28 5.47 21.93 4.41
CA SER A 28 5.27 23.32 3.99
C SER A 28 5.50 23.54 2.48
N ILE A 29 6.47 22.82 1.88
CA ILE A 29 6.79 22.90 0.46
C ILE A 29 5.72 22.19 -0.39
N LEU A 30 5.17 21.08 0.09
CA LEU A 30 4.07 20.37 -0.58
C LEU A 30 2.69 21.05 -0.40
N CYS A 31 2.49 21.86 0.66
CA CYS A 31 1.21 22.56 0.90
C CYS A 31 1.10 23.94 0.25
N GLY A 32 2.17 24.48 -0.33
CA GLY A 32 2.16 25.84 -0.89
C GLY A 32 2.05 26.92 0.19
N SER A 33 2.85 27.98 0.02
CA SER A 33 2.78 29.18 0.86
C SER A 33 1.36 29.77 0.86
N PRO A 34 0.86 30.36 1.97
CA PRO A 34 -0.42 31.06 1.98
C PRO A 34 -0.34 32.28 1.06
N GLY A 35 -0.77 32.10 -0.19
CA GLY A 35 -1.07 33.20 -1.09
C GLY A 35 -2.28 33.97 -0.58
N THR A 36 -2.07 35.20 -0.12
CA THR A 36 -3.10 36.19 0.17
C THR A 36 -4.04 36.32 -1.03
N SER A 37 -5.27 35.82 -0.90
CA SER A 37 -6.34 36.02 -1.89
C SER A 37 -7.16 37.25 -1.49
N PRO A 38 -7.63 38.07 -2.45
CA PRO A 38 -8.42 39.27 -2.17
C PRO A 38 -9.84 38.93 -1.68
N PRO A 39 -10.54 39.86 -1.01
CA PRO A 39 -11.84 39.59 -0.40
C PRO A 39 -12.94 39.61 -1.49
N GLY A 40 -13.66 38.50 -1.64
CA GLY A 40 -14.82 38.43 -2.54
C GLY A 40 -14.93 37.14 -3.36
N SER A 41 -15.12 35.99 -2.69
CA SER A 41 -15.82 34.80 -3.21
C SER A 41 -15.67 33.67 -2.18
N GLU A 42 -16.52 33.71 -1.17
CA GLU A 42 -16.63 32.65 -0.15
C GLU A 42 -17.37 31.44 -0.72
N GLN A 43 -16.69 30.67 -1.56
CA GLN A 43 -17.05 29.27 -1.82
C GLN A 43 -15.77 28.44 -1.72
N ALA A 44 -15.30 28.28 -0.49
CA ALA A 44 -14.21 27.39 -0.16
C ALA A 44 -14.68 25.95 -0.31
N GLY A 45 -14.26 25.27 -1.38
CA GLY A 45 -14.50 23.84 -1.55
C GLY A 45 -13.79 23.01 -0.46
N PRO A 46 -14.30 21.80 -0.15
CA PRO A 46 -13.80 20.95 0.94
C PRO A 46 -12.35 20.43 0.74
N PHE A 47 -11.76 20.65 -0.43
CA PHE A 47 -10.44 20.15 -0.82
C PHE A 47 -9.26 21.09 -0.48
N LYS A 48 -9.49 22.33 -0.02
CA LYS A 48 -8.40 23.30 0.24
C LYS A 48 -7.60 23.06 1.53
N GLU A 49 -8.01 22.12 2.37
CA GLU A 49 -7.27 21.76 3.59
C GLU A 49 -6.39 20.53 3.36
N CYS A 50 -5.35 20.59 2.51
CA CYS A 50 -4.27 19.58 2.49
C CYS A 50 -3.55 19.41 3.86
N LYS A 51 -3.99 20.10 4.91
CA LYS A 51 -3.53 19.91 6.30
C LYS A 51 -3.76 18.49 6.81
N TRP A 52 -4.75 17.75 6.30
CA TRP A 52 -4.91 16.33 6.68
C TRP A 52 -3.77 15.46 6.12
N ALA A 53 -3.19 15.81 4.97
CA ALA A 53 -2.00 15.16 4.42
C ALA A 53 -0.75 15.39 5.30
N ALA A 54 -0.58 16.62 5.80
CA ALA A 54 0.46 16.93 6.76
C ALA A 54 0.23 16.23 8.13
N ARG A 55 -1.02 15.92 8.50
CA ARG A 55 -1.35 15.14 9.69
C ARG A 55 -1.15 13.64 9.49
N THR A 56 -1.36 13.09 8.29
CA THR A 56 -1.04 11.69 7.96
C THR A 56 0.44 11.38 8.08
N SER A 57 1.30 12.34 7.76
CA SER A 57 2.74 12.15 7.84
C SER A 57 3.18 11.98 9.30
N ALA A 58 2.68 12.80 10.23
CA ALA A 58 3.12 12.79 11.62
C ALA A 58 2.97 11.41 12.32
N ALA A 59 1.83 10.73 12.16
CA ALA A 59 1.63 9.40 12.74
C ALA A 59 2.59 8.36 12.13
N GLN A 60 2.87 8.46 10.83
CA GLN A 60 3.77 7.53 10.15
C GLN A 60 5.22 7.74 10.61
N HIS A 61 5.67 8.98 10.84
CA HIS A 61 7.00 9.26 11.36
C HIS A 61 7.26 8.63 12.74
N MET A 62 6.23 8.51 13.59
CA MET A 62 6.36 7.85 14.90
C MET A 62 6.70 6.37 14.79
N VAL A 63 6.16 5.67 13.78
CA VAL A 63 6.48 4.26 13.52
C VAL A 63 7.95 4.10 13.15
N TYR A 64 8.46 4.92 12.23
CA TYR A 64 9.88 4.89 11.86
C TYR A 64 10.79 5.33 13.02
N GLY A 65 10.37 6.30 13.82
CA GLY A 65 11.06 6.69 15.05
C GLY A 65 11.21 5.52 16.02
N SER A 66 10.16 4.69 16.17
CA SER A 66 10.21 3.47 16.99
C SER A 66 11.19 2.42 16.44
N ALA A 67 11.31 2.31 15.11
CA ALA A 67 12.26 1.40 14.47
C ALA A 67 13.72 1.84 14.67
N VAL A 68 14.00 3.15 14.55
CA VAL A 68 15.34 3.70 14.86
C VAL A 68 15.66 3.55 16.34
N TRP A 69 14.69 3.77 17.22
CA TRP A 69 14.85 3.55 18.67
C TRP A 69 15.19 2.09 18.98
N LEU A 70 14.48 1.14 18.35
CA LEU A 70 14.75 -0.29 18.48
C LEU A 70 16.14 -0.66 17.96
N SER A 71 16.55 -0.09 16.82
CA SER A 71 17.90 -0.30 16.28
C SER A 71 19.00 0.23 17.19
N LYS A 72 18.75 1.29 17.96
CA LYS A 72 19.68 1.78 18.97
C LYS A 72 19.72 0.83 20.17
N TRP A 73 18.54 0.42 20.65
CA TRP A 73 18.44 -0.51 21.77
C TRP A 73 19.15 -1.85 21.48
N SER A 74 19.08 -2.34 20.23
CA SER A 74 19.77 -3.59 19.86
C SER A 74 21.30 -3.50 19.84
N GLN A 75 21.87 -2.28 19.73
CA GLN A 75 23.32 -2.08 19.71
C GLN A 75 23.91 -1.91 21.12
N ASP A 76 23.11 -1.44 22.08
CA ASP A 76 23.56 -1.21 23.45
C ASP A 76 23.42 -2.48 24.30
N GLY A 77 24.55 -3.04 24.72
CA GLY A 77 24.61 -4.26 25.54
C GLY A 77 24.41 -4.06 27.05
N ASP A 78 24.14 -2.83 27.51
CA ASP A 78 24.06 -2.51 28.94
C ASP A 78 22.69 -2.89 29.53
N VAL A 79 22.68 -3.93 30.36
CA VAL A 79 21.47 -4.48 30.99
C VAL A 79 20.84 -3.48 31.97
N SER A 80 21.62 -2.57 32.54
CA SER A 80 21.14 -1.60 33.55
C SER A 80 20.16 -0.57 32.98
N GLN A 81 20.26 -0.24 31.69
CA GLN A 81 19.40 0.75 31.01
C GLN A 81 18.17 0.13 30.32
N ARG A 82 17.93 -1.18 30.52
CA ARG A 82 16.83 -1.90 29.86
C ARG A 82 15.46 -1.25 30.09
N HIS A 83 15.16 -0.79 31.30
CA HIS A 83 13.89 -0.14 31.62
C HIS A 83 13.70 1.17 30.84
N PHE A 84 14.77 1.96 30.66
CA PHE A 84 14.71 3.20 29.88
C PHE A 84 14.36 2.94 28.42
N TYR A 85 14.99 1.95 27.79
CA TYR A 85 14.72 1.57 26.41
C TYR A 85 13.30 1.05 26.19
N ILE A 86 12.80 0.19 27.09
CA ILE A 86 11.44 -0.34 27.05
C ILE A 86 10.42 0.79 27.22
N THR A 87 10.62 1.68 28.20
CA THR A 87 9.71 2.81 28.42
C THR A 87 9.69 3.77 27.23
N GLY A 88 10.86 4.07 26.64
CA GLY A 88 10.94 4.90 25.42
C GLY A 88 10.19 4.29 24.24
N TYR A 89 10.36 2.98 24.00
CA TYR A 89 9.66 2.28 22.93
C TYR A 89 8.14 2.24 23.16
N ALA A 90 7.71 1.99 24.40
CA ALA A 90 6.30 2.00 24.79
C ALA A 90 5.65 3.39 24.57
N LEU A 91 6.38 4.47 24.87
CA LEU A 91 5.92 5.85 24.62
C LEU A 91 5.75 6.14 23.11
N PHE A 92 6.68 5.69 22.27
CA PHE A 92 6.54 5.82 20.81
C PHE A 92 5.29 5.08 20.32
N LEU A 93 5.06 3.83 20.75
CA LEU A 93 3.88 3.07 20.39
C LEU A 93 2.58 3.70 20.89
N ALA A 94 2.53 4.12 22.16
CA ALA A 94 1.37 4.77 22.73
C ALA A 94 1.02 6.06 21.98
N SER A 95 2.03 6.86 21.67
CA SER A 95 1.85 8.08 20.87
C SER A 95 1.32 7.75 19.47
N TYR A 96 1.88 6.75 18.79
CA TYR A 96 1.41 6.30 17.48
C TYR A 96 -0.08 5.93 17.51
N VAL A 97 -0.52 5.14 18.49
CA VAL A 97 -1.93 4.73 18.63
C VAL A 97 -2.85 5.95 18.79
N VAL A 98 -2.47 6.90 19.65
CA VAL A 98 -3.26 8.12 19.87
C VAL A 98 -3.36 8.97 18.61
N PHE A 99 -2.23 9.23 17.93
CA PHE A 99 -2.21 10.01 16.70
C PHE A 99 -2.97 9.33 15.56
N ASN A 100 -2.87 8.00 15.45
CA ASN A 100 -3.58 7.22 14.46
C ASN A 100 -5.11 7.26 14.70
N PHE A 101 -5.54 7.11 15.95
CA PHE A 101 -6.95 7.22 16.33
C PHE A 101 -7.53 8.61 16.02
N VAL A 102 -6.81 9.67 16.40
CA VAL A 102 -7.20 11.06 16.10
C VAL A 102 -7.28 11.28 14.59
N PHE A 103 -6.31 10.76 13.83
CA PHE A 103 -6.32 10.87 12.38
C PHE A 103 -7.56 10.21 11.76
N TRP A 104 -7.83 8.94 12.09
CA TRP A 104 -9.01 8.24 11.56
C TRP A 104 -10.32 8.90 11.94
N SER A 105 -10.42 9.41 13.17
CA SER A 105 -11.59 10.15 13.62
C SER A 105 -11.85 11.41 12.78
N ILE A 106 -10.79 12.20 12.52
CA ILE A 106 -10.88 13.38 11.65
C ILE A 106 -11.20 12.98 10.21
N PHE A 107 -10.58 11.91 9.71
CA PHE A 107 -10.80 11.42 8.35
C PHE A 107 -12.27 11.04 8.14
N VAL A 108 -12.85 10.23 9.03
CA VAL A 108 -14.25 9.79 8.94
C VAL A 108 -15.23 10.97 9.05
N VAL A 109 -14.99 11.91 9.97
CA VAL A 109 -15.84 13.10 10.09
C VAL A 109 -15.70 14.00 8.86
N GLY A 110 -14.49 14.13 8.32
CA GLY A 110 -14.20 14.92 7.12
C GLY A 110 -14.87 14.34 5.87
N THR A 111 -14.76 13.03 5.65
CA THR A 111 -15.40 12.37 4.51
C THR A 111 -16.92 12.43 4.59
N LEU A 112 -17.49 12.25 5.77
CA LEU A 112 -18.94 12.36 5.97
C LEU A 112 -19.45 13.78 5.67
N ARG A 113 -18.74 14.81 6.15
CA ARG A 113 -19.08 16.21 5.84
C ARG A 113 -18.98 16.51 4.34
N ALA A 114 -17.94 16.00 3.68
CA ALA A 114 -17.76 16.15 2.24
C ALA A 114 -18.90 15.47 1.46
N ALA A 115 -19.28 14.25 1.84
CA ALA A 115 -20.40 13.51 1.25
C ALA A 115 -21.72 14.29 1.34
N ILE A 116 -22.06 14.80 2.54
CA ILE A 116 -23.25 15.62 2.75
C ILE A 116 -23.21 16.88 1.87
N TRP A 117 -22.06 17.55 1.80
CA TRP A 117 -21.90 18.74 0.97
C TRP A 117 -22.10 18.43 -0.52
N PHE A 118 -21.45 17.39 -1.05
CA PHE A 118 -21.61 16.99 -2.45
C PHE A 118 -23.05 16.61 -2.78
N HIS A 119 -23.70 15.87 -1.89
CA HIS A 119 -25.10 15.49 -2.05
C HIS A 119 -26.02 16.72 -2.07
N GLN A 120 -25.83 17.67 -1.16
CA GLN A 120 -26.60 18.93 -1.12
C GLN A 120 -26.39 19.78 -2.37
N GLN A 121 -25.14 19.89 -2.86
CA GLN A 121 -24.85 20.63 -4.10
C GLN A 121 -25.52 19.97 -5.32
N LEU A 122 -25.47 18.64 -5.40
CA LEU A 122 -26.12 17.89 -6.47
C LEU A 122 -27.64 18.08 -6.44
N LEU A 123 -28.25 17.96 -5.25
CA LEU A 123 -29.68 18.14 -5.05
C LEU A 123 -30.13 19.57 -5.39
N ASN A 124 -29.42 20.58 -4.87
CA ASN A 124 -29.71 21.99 -5.16
C ASN A 124 -29.56 22.31 -6.64
N GLY A 125 -28.56 21.74 -7.31
CA GLY A 125 -28.37 21.89 -8.75
C GLY A 125 -29.55 21.34 -9.54
N ILE A 126 -30.04 20.15 -9.20
CA ILE A 126 -31.16 19.50 -9.90
C ILE A 126 -32.49 20.20 -9.62
N MET A 127 -32.74 20.62 -8.38
CA MET A 127 -33.95 21.37 -8.02
C MET A 127 -34.05 22.73 -8.72
N ARG A 128 -32.92 23.32 -9.12
CA ARG A 128 -32.85 24.59 -9.86
C ARG A 128 -32.79 24.42 -11.38
N SER A 129 -32.77 23.19 -11.88
CA SER A 129 -32.75 22.93 -13.32
C SER A 129 -34.09 23.28 -13.97
N PRO A 130 -34.10 23.85 -15.20
CA PRO A 130 -35.33 24.13 -15.93
C PRO A 130 -36.06 22.83 -16.31
N LEU A 131 -37.38 22.89 -16.51
CA LEU A 131 -38.19 21.71 -16.88
C LEU A 131 -37.65 20.98 -18.13
N SER A 132 -37.13 21.74 -19.11
CA SER A 132 -36.49 21.21 -20.32
C SER A 132 -35.34 20.22 -20.04
N PHE A 133 -34.64 20.35 -18.91
CA PHE A 133 -33.64 19.38 -18.49
C PHE A 133 -34.26 18.01 -18.19
N PHE A 134 -35.43 18.00 -17.54
CA PHE A 134 -36.14 16.78 -17.19
C PHE A 134 -36.82 16.11 -18.40
N ASP A 135 -37.19 16.89 -19.41
CA ASP A 135 -37.74 16.36 -20.66
C ASP A 135 -36.66 15.73 -21.57
N THR A 136 -35.45 16.30 -21.56
CA THR A 136 -34.34 15.85 -22.42
C THR A 136 -33.48 14.76 -21.78
N THR A 137 -33.45 14.67 -20.45
CA THR A 137 -32.64 13.66 -19.74
C THR A 137 -33.50 12.51 -19.24
N PRO A 138 -33.16 11.25 -19.56
CA PRO A 138 -33.95 10.12 -19.09
C PRO A 138 -33.83 10.00 -17.57
N MET A 139 -34.96 9.77 -16.90
CA MET A 139 -35.03 9.66 -15.43
C MET A 139 -34.01 8.64 -14.86
N GLY A 140 -33.76 7.55 -15.59
CA GLY A 140 -32.76 6.54 -15.20
C GLY A 140 -31.33 7.09 -15.07
N ARG A 141 -30.94 8.10 -15.86
CA ARG A 141 -29.62 8.74 -15.75
C ARG A 141 -29.50 9.56 -14.47
N ILE A 142 -30.57 10.25 -14.09
CA ILE A 142 -30.63 11.03 -12.85
C ILE A 142 -30.51 10.09 -11.64
N ILE A 143 -31.27 9.00 -11.64
CA ILE A 143 -31.22 7.99 -10.57
C ILE A 143 -29.83 7.35 -10.48
N ASN A 144 -29.23 6.95 -11.62
CA ASN A 144 -27.89 6.35 -11.61
C ASN A 144 -26.82 7.30 -11.06
N ARG A 145 -26.96 8.62 -11.29
CA ARG A 145 -26.08 9.63 -10.73
C ARG A 145 -26.23 9.77 -9.21
N PHE A 146 -27.46 9.74 -8.70
CA PHE A 146 -27.71 9.80 -7.25
C PHE A 146 -27.34 8.51 -6.51
N SER A 147 -27.40 7.35 -7.18
CA SER A 147 -27.04 6.07 -6.56
C SER A 147 -25.56 5.77 -6.74
N ARG A 148 -25.11 5.53 -7.98
CA ARG A 148 -23.79 4.97 -8.26
C ARG A 148 -22.68 6.01 -8.17
N ASP A 149 -22.89 7.18 -8.75
CA ASP A 149 -21.82 8.19 -8.78
C ASP A 149 -21.59 8.78 -7.39
N VAL A 150 -22.66 9.00 -6.60
CA VAL A 150 -22.55 9.41 -5.20
C VAL A 150 -21.86 8.33 -4.37
N GLU A 151 -22.20 7.05 -4.54
CA GLU A 151 -21.50 5.96 -3.83
C GLU A 151 -19.99 5.94 -4.12
N SER A 152 -19.59 6.10 -5.39
CA SER A 152 -18.18 6.19 -5.77
C SER A 152 -17.48 7.40 -5.12
N VAL A 153 -18.15 8.57 -5.07
CA VAL A 153 -17.60 9.78 -4.43
C VAL A 153 -17.48 9.64 -2.92
N ASP A 154 -18.44 8.96 -2.27
CA ASP A 154 -18.49 8.84 -0.82
C ASP A 154 -17.55 7.77 -0.27
N LYS A 155 -17.34 6.67 -1.01
CA LYS A 155 -16.55 5.52 -0.55
C LYS A 155 -15.26 5.32 -1.34
N GLU A 156 -15.34 5.20 -2.66
CA GLU A 156 -14.20 4.77 -3.47
C GLU A 156 -13.11 5.85 -3.54
N ILE A 157 -13.50 7.11 -3.80
CA ILE A 157 -12.53 8.21 -3.95
C ILE A 157 -11.75 8.45 -2.66
N PRO A 158 -12.37 8.59 -1.46
CA PRO A 158 -11.62 8.88 -0.24
C PRO A 158 -10.69 7.73 0.17
N ILE A 159 -11.15 6.48 0.03
CA ILE A 159 -10.34 5.29 0.35
C ILE A 159 -9.11 5.23 -0.56
N ASN A 160 -9.31 5.35 -1.88
CA ASN A 160 -8.23 5.28 -2.86
C ASN A 160 -7.25 6.45 -2.73
N ALA A 161 -7.75 7.66 -2.45
CA ALA A 161 -6.92 8.84 -2.20
C ALA A 161 -6.07 8.66 -0.93
N ASN A 162 -6.67 8.18 0.17
CA ASN A 162 -5.96 7.91 1.41
C ASN A 162 -4.89 6.83 1.24
N MET A 163 -5.21 5.72 0.58
CA MET A 163 -4.25 4.65 0.28
C MET A 163 -3.08 5.16 -0.56
N THR A 164 -3.38 5.93 -1.62
CA THR A 164 -2.34 6.49 -2.49
C THR A 164 -1.42 7.42 -1.71
N MET A 165 -1.97 8.30 -0.88
CA MET A 165 -1.16 9.22 -0.09
C MET A 165 -0.31 8.51 0.96
N CYS A 166 -0.88 7.53 1.68
CA CYS A 166 -0.13 6.70 2.62
C CYS A 166 1.05 5.99 1.94
N ASN A 167 0.82 5.39 0.77
CA ASN A 167 1.86 4.70 0.01
C ASN A 167 2.99 5.64 -0.43
N ILE A 168 2.65 6.86 -0.85
CA ILE A 168 3.64 7.88 -1.23
C ILE A 168 4.51 8.26 -0.03
N VAL A 169 3.89 8.55 1.12
CA VAL A 169 4.64 8.96 2.32
C VAL A 169 5.49 7.81 2.87
N TRP A 170 4.97 6.58 2.90
CA TRP A 170 5.73 5.40 3.31
C TRP A 170 6.92 5.15 2.40
N GLY A 171 6.71 5.25 1.07
CA GLY A 171 7.77 5.11 0.09
C GLY A 171 8.86 6.16 0.28
N MET A 172 8.50 7.44 0.41
CA MET A 172 9.46 8.51 0.69
C MET A 172 10.24 8.28 1.97
N GLN A 173 9.56 7.91 3.05
CA GLN A 173 10.17 7.72 4.36
C GLN A 173 11.15 6.54 4.38
N LEU A 174 10.81 5.44 3.70
CA LEU A 174 11.70 4.29 3.52
C LEU A 174 12.94 4.67 2.73
N LEU A 175 12.78 5.40 1.63
CA LEU A 175 13.91 5.86 0.81
C LEU A 175 14.85 6.75 1.62
N ILE A 176 14.32 7.70 2.40
CA ILE A 176 15.12 8.57 3.26
C ILE A 176 15.90 7.75 4.30
N LEU A 177 15.24 6.79 4.96
CA LEU A 177 15.88 5.95 5.96
C LEU A 177 17.06 5.15 5.38
N ILE A 178 16.85 4.53 4.22
CA ILE A 178 17.89 3.74 3.54
C ILE A 178 19.09 4.62 3.16
N CYS A 179 18.85 5.82 2.63
CA CYS A 179 19.91 6.76 2.27
C CYS A 179 20.72 7.22 3.50
N ILE A 180 20.10 7.36 4.66
CA ILE A 180 20.79 7.74 5.91
C ILE A 180 21.64 6.57 6.43
N MET A 181 21.09 5.34 6.43
CA MET A 181 21.78 4.18 6.97
C MET A 181 22.97 3.74 6.10
N SER A 182 22.85 3.85 4.78
CA SER A 182 23.94 3.52 3.86
C SER A 182 23.94 4.48 2.66
N PRO A 183 24.81 5.51 2.67
CA PRO A 183 24.86 6.49 1.58
C PRO A 183 25.29 5.87 0.25
N TYR A 184 26.12 4.81 0.29
CA TYR A 184 26.55 4.08 -0.92
C TYR A 184 25.39 3.38 -1.63
N PHE A 185 24.37 2.94 -0.89
CA PHE A 185 23.18 2.29 -1.46
C PHE A 185 22.28 3.28 -2.24
N THR A 186 22.44 4.58 -2.03
CA THR A 186 21.70 5.64 -2.75
C THR A 186 21.86 5.53 -4.26
N ILE A 187 23.06 5.18 -4.75
CA ILE A 187 23.32 5.06 -6.20
C ILE A 187 22.44 3.97 -6.82
N VAL A 188 22.33 2.82 -6.14
CA VAL A 188 21.51 1.68 -6.58
C VAL A 188 20.03 2.06 -6.57
N VAL A 189 19.57 2.76 -5.53
CA VAL A 189 18.19 3.24 -5.42
C VAL A 189 17.85 4.22 -6.54
N VAL A 190 18.71 5.20 -6.82
CA VAL A 190 18.48 6.17 -7.90
C VAL A 190 18.39 5.45 -9.24
N MET A 191 19.29 4.51 -9.51
CA MET A 191 19.24 3.69 -10.74
C MET A 191 17.93 2.88 -10.82
N ALA A 192 17.50 2.26 -9.72
CA ALA A 192 16.25 1.50 -9.67
C ALA A 192 15.01 2.40 -9.90
N VAL A 193 14.98 3.59 -9.31
CA VAL A 193 13.89 4.56 -9.50
C VAL A 193 13.82 5.03 -10.95
N LEU A 194 14.97 5.30 -11.59
CA LEU A 194 15.01 5.68 -13.01
C LEU A 194 14.51 4.56 -13.92
N LEU A 195 14.92 3.31 -13.67
CA LEU A 195 14.42 2.14 -14.39
C LEU A 195 12.91 1.96 -14.18
N PHE A 196 12.43 2.10 -12.94
CA PHE A 196 11.01 1.99 -12.66
C PHE A 196 10.20 3.10 -13.34
N ALA A 197 10.71 4.34 -13.34
CA ALA A 197 10.09 5.47 -14.00
C ALA A 197 10.02 5.27 -15.52
N SER A 198 11.09 4.78 -16.15
CA SER A 198 11.11 4.55 -17.60
C SER A 198 10.09 3.50 -18.03
N VAL A 199 10.06 2.33 -17.36
CA VAL A 199 9.06 1.29 -17.64
C VAL A 199 7.65 1.83 -17.35
N THR A 200 7.49 2.60 -16.28
CA THR A 200 6.20 3.21 -15.92
C THR A 200 5.66 4.12 -17.02
N ILE A 201 6.51 4.96 -17.60
CA ILE A 201 6.15 5.90 -18.67
C ILE A 201 5.78 5.14 -19.94
N VAL A 202 6.53 4.10 -20.30
CA VAL A 202 6.28 3.28 -21.50
C VAL A 202 5.01 2.45 -21.37
N SER A 203 4.73 1.85 -20.21
CA SER A 203 3.54 1.01 -20.00
C SER A 203 2.24 1.81 -19.83
N LEU A 204 2.30 3.09 -19.45
CA LEU A 204 1.10 3.86 -19.10
C LEU A 204 0.12 4.08 -20.26
N PRO A 205 0.55 4.45 -21.49
CA PRO A 205 -0.34 4.54 -22.64
C PRO A 205 -1.02 3.21 -22.97
N ALA A 206 -0.27 2.11 -22.95
CA ALA A 206 -0.78 0.76 -23.21
C ALA A 206 -1.85 0.37 -22.17
N PHE A 207 -1.58 0.61 -20.88
CA PHE A 207 -2.54 0.35 -19.81
C PHE A 207 -3.85 1.13 -20.00
N ARG A 208 -3.77 2.42 -20.33
CA ARG A 208 -4.96 3.26 -20.61
C ARG A 208 -5.77 2.73 -21.79
N GLN A 209 -5.11 2.28 -22.87
CA GLN A 209 -5.78 1.70 -24.02
C GLN A 209 -6.46 0.37 -23.69
N VAL A 210 -5.80 -0.51 -22.94
CA VAL A 210 -6.37 -1.78 -22.51
C VAL A 210 -7.56 -1.57 -21.58
N GLN A 211 -7.48 -0.60 -20.66
CA GLN A 211 -8.61 -0.27 -19.79
C GLN A 211 -9.80 0.29 -20.57
N ARG A 212 -9.56 1.12 -21.60
CA ARG A 212 -10.59 1.56 -22.53
C ARG A 212 -11.21 0.37 -23.27
N LEU A 213 -10.38 -0.54 -23.79
CA LEU A 213 -10.85 -1.72 -24.52
C LEU A 213 -11.71 -2.62 -23.62
N ARG A 214 -11.27 -2.86 -22.38
CA ARG A 214 -12.02 -3.60 -21.35
C ARG A 214 -13.38 -2.97 -21.05
N SER A 215 -13.47 -1.64 -21.00
CA SER A 215 -14.76 -0.95 -20.82
C SER A 215 -15.68 -1.15 -22.03
N VAL A 216 -15.15 -1.18 -23.24
CA VAL A 216 -15.92 -1.34 -24.48
C VAL A 216 -16.38 -2.80 -24.66
N THR A 217 -15.52 -3.78 -24.41
CA THR A 217 -15.81 -5.21 -24.59
C THR A 217 -16.80 -5.77 -23.55
N ARG A 218 -16.95 -5.08 -22.40
CA ARG A 218 -17.97 -5.42 -21.41
C ARG A 218 -19.40 -5.16 -21.88
N SER A 219 -19.63 -4.12 -22.69
CA SER A 219 -20.98 -3.71 -23.12
C SER A 219 -21.69 -4.77 -23.96
N PRO A 220 -21.07 -5.36 -25.02
CA PRO A 220 -21.68 -6.44 -25.81
C PRO A 220 -22.16 -7.64 -24.99
N ILE A 221 -21.44 -8.03 -23.94
CA ILE A 221 -21.83 -9.15 -23.07
C ILE A 221 -23.18 -8.86 -22.41
N LEU A 222 -23.35 -7.66 -21.86
CA LEU A 222 -24.59 -7.26 -21.18
C LEU A 222 -25.76 -7.16 -22.18
N THR A 223 -25.51 -6.63 -23.38
CA THR A 223 -26.51 -6.55 -24.45
C THR A 223 -26.93 -7.93 -24.95
N HIS A 224 -25.97 -8.85 -25.15
CA HIS A 224 -26.28 -10.21 -25.62
C HIS A 224 -27.07 -11.00 -24.57
N ILE A 225 -26.77 -10.80 -23.28
CA ILE A 225 -27.53 -11.39 -22.17
C ILE A 225 -28.95 -10.81 -22.11
N SER A 226 -29.12 -9.49 -22.25
CA SER A 226 -30.45 -8.87 -22.19
C SER A 226 -31.34 -9.30 -23.36
N GLU A 227 -30.78 -9.37 -24.57
CA GLU A 227 -31.48 -9.89 -25.76
C GLU A 227 -31.85 -11.37 -25.63
N SER A 228 -30.93 -12.19 -25.09
CA SER A 228 -31.18 -13.61 -24.85
C SER A 228 -32.30 -13.84 -23.83
N ILE A 229 -32.38 -13.02 -22.78
CA ILE A 229 -33.44 -13.09 -21.76
C ILE A 229 -34.79 -12.68 -22.36
N ALA A 230 -34.82 -11.57 -23.12
CA ALA A 230 -36.05 -11.10 -23.76
C ALA A 230 -36.57 -12.08 -24.83
N GLY A 231 -35.65 -12.71 -25.59
CA GLY A 231 -35.95 -13.65 -26.67
C GLY A 231 -35.94 -15.13 -26.30
N VAL A 232 -35.93 -15.48 -25.00
CA VAL A 232 -35.66 -16.86 -24.55
C VAL A 232 -36.62 -17.90 -25.14
N VAL A 233 -37.90 -17.55 -25.30
CA VAL A 233 -38.92 -18.43 -25.89
C VAL A 233 -38.63 -18.68 -27.36
N SER A 234 -38.29 -17.64 -28.11
CA SER A 234 -37.94 -17.73 -29.54
C SER A 234 -36.68 -18.57 -29.75
N VAL A 235 -35.62 -18.33 -28.97
CA VAL A 235 -34.36 -19.09 -29.06
C VAL A 235 -34.58 -20.58 -28.81
N ARG A 236 -35.43 -20.92 -27.84
CA ARG A 236 -35.81 -22.32 -27.55
C ARG A 236 -36.70 -22.92 -28.63
N ALA A 237 -37.66 -22.17 -29.14
CA ALA A 237 -38.58 -22.62 -30.19
C ALA A 237 -37.84 -22.95 -31.51
N PHE A 238 -36.82 -22.16 -31.87
CA PHE A 238 -35.98 -22.41 -33.05
C PHE A 238 -34.81 -23.38 -32.81
N GLY A 239 -34.60 -23.85 -31.57
CA GLY A 239 -33.52 -24.81 -31.26
C GLY A 239 -32.09 -24.27 -31.42
N VAL A 240 -31.90 -22.95 -31.48
CA VAL A 240 -30.60 -22.29 -31.74
C VAL A 240 -29.80 -21.94 -30.48
N THR A 241 -30.17 -22.50 -29.33
CA THR A 241 -29.54 -22.22 -28.02
C THR A 241 -28.01 -22.34 -28.03
N LYS A 242 -27.47 -23.38 -28.68
CA LYS A 242 -26.01 -23.61 -28.76
C LYS A 242 -25.28 -22.49 -29.51
N GLN A 243 -25.89 -21.93 -30.55
CA GLN A 243 -25.28 -20.84 -31.31
C GLN A 243 -25.21 -19.55 -30.48
N PHE A 244 -26.27 -19.25 -29.72
CA PHE A 244 -26.29 -18.13 -28.78
C PHE A 244 -25.28 -18.29 -27.64
N ILE A 245 -25.10 -19.51 -27.10
CA ILE A 245 -24.08 -19.80 -26.09
C ILE A 245 -22.67 -19.58 -26.67
N ASN A 246 -22.36 -20.15 -27.84
CA ASN A 246 -21.06 -19.98 -28.48
C ASN A 246 -20.75 -18.50 -28.82
N ALA A 247 -21.78 -17.72 -29.17
CA ALA A 247 -21.62 -16.28 -29.39
C ALA A 247 -21.30 -15.53 -28.09
N LEU A 248 -21.99 -15.87 -27.00
CA LEU A 248 -21.73 -15.29 -25.68
C LEU A 248 -20.32 -15.66 -25.17
N GLU A 249 -19.90 -16.92 -25.32
CA GLU A 249 -18.56 -17.39 -24.96
C GLU A 249 -17.48 -16.57 -25.67
N ARG A 250 -17.61 -16.34 -26.99
CA ARG A 250 -16.67 -15.48 -27.73
C ARG A 250 -16.60 -14.05 -27.17
N CYS A 251 -17.74 -13.45 -26.82
CA CYS A 251 -17.75 -12.11 -26.22
C CYS A 251 -17.06 -12.10 -24.85
N VAL A 252 -17.28 -13.14 -24.04
CA VAL A 252 -16.66 -13.31 -22.73
C VAL A 252 -15.15 -13.55 -22.87
N ASP A 253 -14.71 -14.39 -23.79
CA ASP A 253 -13.29 -14.67 -24.06
C ASP A 253 -12.52 -13.41 -24.43
N VAL A 254 -13.08 -12.56 -25.30
CA VAL A 254 -12.47 -11.27 -25.66
C VAL A 254 -12.31 -10.37 -24.45
N ASN A 255 -13.33 -10.29 -23.59
CA ASN A 255 -13.28 -9.49 -22.37
C ASN A 255 -12.30 -10.06 -21.33
N ILE A 256 -12.25 -11.38 -21.18
CA ILE A 256 -11.29 -12.08 -20.32
C ILE A 256 -9.86 -11.84 -20.80
N ASN A 257 -9.60 -11.93 -22.11
CA ASN A 257 -8.29 -11.66 -22.68
C ASN A 257 -7.84 -10.20 -22.41
N CYS A 258 -8.75 -9.24 -22.59
CA CYS A 258 -8.49 -7.84 -22.20
C CYS A 258 -8.19 -7.68 -20.71
N CYS A 259 -8.86 -8.46 -19.85
CA CYS A 259 -8.61 -8.47 -18.41
C CYS A 259 -7.20 -8.99 -18.08
N TYR A 260 -6.78 -10.09 -18.70
CA TYR A 260 -5.43 -10.64 -18.52
C TYR A 260 -4.35 -9.64 -18.95
N HIS A 261 -4.51 -9.00 -20.12
CA HIS A 261 -3.60 -7.95 -20.56
C HIS A 261 -3.58 -6.74 -19.60
N SER A 262 -4.74 -6.38 -19.04
CA SER A 262 -4.83 -5.28 -18.05
C SER A 262 -4.04 -5.60 -16.78
N ILE A 263 -4.15 -6.83 -16.27
CA ILE A 263 -3.45 -7.27 -15.06
C ILE A 263 -1.94 -7.38 -15.32
N SER A 264 -1.55 -7.89 -16.48
CA SER A 264 -0.14 -7.99 -16.88
C SER A 264 0.54 -6.61 -16.99
N LEU A 265 -0.18 -5.62 -17.53
CA LEU A 265 0.32 -4.24 -17.62
C LEU A 265 0.26 -3.49 -16.28
N ASP A 266 -0.50 -3.96 -15.30
CA ASP A 266 -0.53 -3.43 -13.93
C ASP A 266 0.55 -4.06 -13.03
N TRP A 267 1.71 -4.35 -13.60
CA TRP A 267 2.88 -4.91 -12.92
C TRP A 267 3.33 -4.05 -11.72
N LYS A 268 3.04 -2.75 -11.75
CA LYS A 268 3.32 -1.81 -10.66
C LYS A 268 2.62 -2.19 -9.36
N HIS A 269 1.37 -2.64 -9.45
CA HIS A 269 0.61 -3.11 -8.29
C HIS A 269 1.21 -4.41 -7.71
N ILE A 270 1.69 -5.30 -8.57
CA ILE A 270 2.34 -6.56 -8.17
C ILE A 270 3.67 -6.27 -7.44
N ILE A 271 4.49 -5.35 -7.95
CA ILE A 271 5.75 -4.96 -7.30
C ILE A 271 5.51 -4.27 -5.96
N CYS A 272 4.48 -3.43 -5.86
CA CYS A 272 4.11 -2.80 -4.58
C CYS A 272 3.65 -3.85 -3.55
N GLN A 273 2.85 -4.84 -3.96
CA GLN A 273 2.46 -5.94 -3.07
C GLN A 273 3.62 -6.86 -2.70
N SER A 274 4.52 -7.16 -3.63
CA SER A 274 5.66 -8.05 -3.37
C SER A 274 6.72 -7.38 -2.49
N SER A 275 6.97 -6.07 -2.67
CA SER A 275 7.84 -5.32 -1.77
C SER A 275 7.26 -5.22 -0.36
N ALA A 276 5.95 -4.99 -0.22
CA ALA A 276 5.29 -5.00 1.09
C ALA A 276 5.41 -6.36 1.80
N ARG A 277 5.25 -7.48 1.08
CA ARG A 277 5.43 -8.84 1.63
C ARG A 277 6.90 -9.18 1.88
N GLY A 278 7.80 -8.71 1.02
CA GLY A 278 9.25 -8.91 1.12
C GLY A 278 9.85 -8.31 2.39
N VAL A 279 9.37 -7.12 2.78
CA VAL A 279 9.74 -6.48 4.05
C VAL A 279 9.30 -7.34 5.24
N SER A 280 8.06 -7.84 5.24
CA SER A 280 7.54 -8.74 6.29
C SER A 280 8.29 -10.07 6.37
N THR A 281 8.74 -10.62 5.25
CA THR A 281 9.54 -11.86 5.25
C THR A 281 10.98 -11.61 5.66
N SER A 282 11.55 -10.44 5.37
CA SER A 282 12.92 -10.10 5.78
C SER A 282 13.06 -9.92 7.28
N THR A 283 12.01 -9.43 7.96
CA THR A 283 11.97 -9.40 9.43
C THR A 283 11.91 -10.82 10.02
N VAL A 284 11.14 -11.73 9.40
CA VAL A 284 11.05 -13.14 9.84
C VAL A 284 12.35 -13.91 9.56
N PHE A 285 13.02 -13.66 8.43
CA PHE A 285 14.32 -14.28 8.11
C PHE A 285 15.46 -13.73 8.98
N GLY A 286 15.42 -12.43 9.33
CA GLY A 286 16.33 -11.83 10.30
C GLY A 286 16.21 -12.49 11.67
N ASP A 287 14.98 -12.69 12.16
CA ASP A 287 14.72 -13.40 13.41
C ASP A 287 15.17 -14.88 13.36
N ALA A 288 15.04 -15.55 12.20
CA ALA A 288 15.50 -16.92 12.02
C ALA A 288 17.04 -17.05 12.03
N GLN A 289 17.74 -16.09 11.39
CA GLN A 289 19.21 -16.04 11.40
C GLN A 289 19.75 -15.75 12.81
N ASP A 290 19.12 -14.83 13.56
CA ASP A 290 19.49 -14.51 14.94
C ASP A 290 19.23 -15.68 15.91
N ASN A 291 18.16 -16.45 15.68
CA ASN A 291 17.87 -17.66 16.45
C ASN A 291 18.85 -18.80 16.14
N ALA A 292 19.30 -18.93 14.90
CA ALA A 292 20.34 -19.90 14.51
C ALA A 292 21.69 -19.57 15.18
N TRP A 293 22.11 -18.29 15.15
CA TRP A 293 23.32 -17.85 15.86
C TRP A 293 23.24 -18.06 17.38
N ARG A 294 22.07 -17.84 18.00
CA ARG A 294 21.86 -18.12 19.43
C ARG A 294 21.93 -19.61 19.74
N ALA A 295 21.36 -20.47 18.90
CA ALA A 295 21.44 -21.92 19.09
C ALA A 295 22.89 -22.43 19.05
N GLU A 296 23.70 -21.90 18.13
CA GLU A 296 25.12 -22.26 18.00
C GLU A 296 25.98 -21.73 19.16
N ALA A 297 25.64 -20.54 19.69
CA ALA A 297 26.23 -19.99 20.90
C ALA A 297 25.90 -20.81 22.17
N HIS A 298 24.70 -21.38 22.26
CA HIS A 298 24.31 -22.26 23.38
C HIS A 298 24.99 -23.64 23.31
N VAL A 299 25.21 -24.19 22.11
CA VAL A 299 25.95 -25.46 21.92
C VAL A 299 27.45 -25.29 22.25
N THR A 300 28.04 -24.16 21.89
CA THR A 300 29.43 -23.83 22.24
C THR A 300 29.62 -23.51 23.73
N SER A 301 28.61 -22.94 24.39
CA SER A 301 28.58 -22.75 25.85
C SER A 301 28.37 -24.06 26.64
N ALA A 302 27.66 -25.04 26.09
CA ALA A 302 27.42 -26.31 26.76
C ALA A 302 28.63 -27.27 26.73
N ASN A 303 29.56 -27.06 25.79
CA ASN A 303 30.79 -27.85 25.66
C ASN A 303 32.04 -27.18 26.26
N GLY A 304 31.87 -26.11 27.04
CA GLY A 304 32.95 -25.47 27.78
C GLY A 304 33.40 -26.27 29.00
N GLY A 305 34.04 -27.42 28.79
CA GLY A 305 34.43 -28.30 29.89
C GLY A 305 35.26 -29.54 29.58
N SER A 306 36.12 -29.59 28.54
CA SER A 306 37.28 -30.51 28.52
C SER A 306 38.21 -30.25 27.33
N SER A 307 39.52 -30.22 27.61
CA SER A 307 40.61 -29.92 26.67
C SER A 307 40.89 -31.03 25.64
N PHE A 308 41.51 -30.60 24.53
CA PHE A 308 42.27 -31.34 23.50
C PHE A 308 41.54 -32.06 22.35
N GLY A 309 42.02 -31.77 21.13
CA GLY A 309 41.94 -32.64 19.97
C GLY A 309 41.41 -31.96 18.72
N CYS A 310 42.27 -31.70 17.73
CA CYS A 310 41.86 -31.44 16.35
C CYS A 310 41.42 -32.78 15.73
N PRO A 311 40.23 -32.90 15.10
CA PRO A 311 39.97 -34.04 14.23
C PRO A 311 39.53 -33.61 12.82
N THR A 312 40.40 -33.92 11.88
CA THR A 312 40.16 -34.55 10.57
C THR A 312 38.70 -34.73 10.09
N PHE A 313 38.44 -34.23 8.87
CA PHE A 313 37.37 -34.69 7.97
C PHE A 313 37.31 -36.23 7.87
N PRO A 314 36.09 -36.82 7.84
CA PRO A 314 35.89 -38.10 7.16
C PRO A 314 34.88 -38.03 6.01
N GLU A 315 35.18 -38.85 5.00
CA GLU A 315 34.45 -39.13 3.77
C GLU A 315 33.09 -39.86 3.98
N HIS A 316 32.20 -39.65 3.00
CA HIS A 316 31.02 -40.41 2.55
C HIS A 316 30.43 -41.62 3.33
N GLY A 317 29.09 -41.56 3.50
CA GLY A 317 28.13 -42.68 3.29
C GLY A 317 27.23 -43.05 4.50
N PRO A 318 26.06 -43.70 4.28
CA PRO A 318 24.87 -43.26 3.53
C PRO A 318 23.69 -42.87 4.46
N ILE A 319 22.65 -42.36 3.82
CA ILE A 319 21.44 -41.70 4.32
C ILE A 319 20.46 -42.72 4.94
N GLU A 320 19.93 -42.48 6.15
CA GLU A 320 18.71 -43.14 6.63
C GLU A 320 17.93 -42.30 7.67
N GLY A 321 16.67 -41.96 7.32
CA GLY A 321 15.56 -41.54 8.20
C GLY A 321 15.62 -40.10 8.76
N SER A 322 14.70 -39.17 8.50
CA SER A 322 13.36 -39.24 7.94
C SER A 322 12.99 -37.86 7.39
N CYS A 323 12.78 -37.79 6.08
CA CYS A 323 12.28 -36.63 5.37
C CYS A 323 11.01 -37.08 4.65
N GLU A 324 9.85 -37.00 5.29
CA GLU A 324 8.56 -37.12 4.59
C GLU A 324 7.52 -36.23 5.25
N LEU A 325 7.37 -35.02 4.68
CA LEU A 325 6.05 -34.54 4.31
C LEU A 325 6.25 -33.38 3.33
N TRP A 326 6.00 -33.62 2.04
CA TRP A 326 5.36 -32.74 1.04
C TRP A 326 5.69 -33.23 -0.39
N LEU A 327 4.63 -33.42 -1.20
CA LEU A 327 4.56 -33.56 -2.69
C LEU A 327 4.69 -35.01 -3.24
N GLN A 328 3.86 -35.57 -4.13
CA GLN A 328 2.56 -35.27 -4.77
C GLN A 328 1.95 -36.63 -5.26
N PRO A 329 1.36 -36.81 -6.47
CA PRO A 329 -0.06 -37.14 -6.65
C PRO A 329 -0.32 -38.51 -7.33
N GLY A 330 -1.59 -38.90 -7.41
CA GLY A 330 -2.09 -39.72 -8.53
C GLY A 330 -2.38 -41.20 -8.26
N GLN A 331 -3.68 -41.49 -8.16
CA GLN A 331 -4.42 -42.63 -8.73
C GLN A 331 -3.82 -44.05 -8.64
N HIS A 332 -4.55 -44.97 -8.02
CA HIS A 332 -5.39 -45.96 -8.72
C HIS A 332 -6.04 -46.95 -7.73
N THR A 333 -7.38 -46.99 -7.78
CA THR A 333 -8.28 -48.16 -7.67
C THR A 333 -7.85 -49.38 -6.83
N CYS A 334 -8.63 -49.66 -5.79
CA CYS A 334 -9.62 -50.76 -5.76
C CYS A 334 -10.83 -50.28 -4.95
#